data_AF-A0A0R3Q9Q5-F1
#
_entry.id   AF-A0A0R3Q9Q5-F1
#
_cell.length_a   1.000
_cell.length_b   1.000
_cell.length_c   1.000
_cell.angle_alpha   90.00
_cell.angle_beta   90.00
_cell.angle_gamma   90.00
#
_symmetry.space_group_name_H-M   'P 1'
#
loop_
_entity.id
_entity.type
_entity.pdbx_description
1 polymer ?
#
loop_
_entity_poly.entity_id
_entity_poly.type
_entity_poly.pdbx_seq_one_letter_code
_entity_poly.pdbx_strand_id
1 'polypeptide(L)'
;MHLTLRCAFQAGKSLRHVVNGQWVTSHYLKCPREKDVRWARIDMKREVESYDIVIVGAGPAGLSSAIRFKQLSKEKNIVFEYSIPDIRVCVVEKGAEVGAHTLSGAVIDIRALNELFPNWKEMGAPVYQKVTSQSMAILTR
;
A
#
# COMPACT_ATOMS: atom_id res chain seq x y z
N MET A 1 58.04 -12.77 35.35
CA MET A 1 56.74 -12.19 34.97
C MET A 1 56.58 -12.33 33.46
N HIS A 2 55.84 -13.32 32.99
CA HIS A 2 55.48 -13.42 31.58
C HIS A 2 53.96 -13.46 31.46
N LEU A 3 53.39 -12.34 30.99
CA LEU A 3 51.97 -12.15 30.77
C LEU A 3 51.48 -13.14 29.70
N THR A 4 50.55 -14.00 30.10
CA THR A 4 49.74 -14.82 29.19
C THR A 4 48.85 -13.95 28.31
N LEU A 5 49.04 -14.09 26.99
CA LEU A 5 48.30 -13.48 25.87
C LEU A 5 46.82 -13.91 25.75
N ARG A 6 46.12 -14.21 26.85
CA ARG A 6 44.77 -14.80 26.82
C ARG A 6 43.60 -13.82 26.86
N CYS A 7 43.83 -12.52 26.77
CA CYS A 7 42.74 -11.54 26.86
C CYS A 7 42.91 -10.39 25.86
N ALA A 8 43.11 -10.72 24.58
CA ALA A 8 43.02 -9.73 23.52
C ALA A 8 41.61 -9.79 22.90
N PHE A 9 40.79 -8.80 23.28
CA PHE A 9 39.68 -8.26 22.49
C PHE A 9 38.59 -9.23 21.99
N GLN A 10 37.56 -9.42 22.82
CA GLN A 10 36.20 -9.58 22.30
C GLN A 10 35.27 -8.52 22.90
N ALA A 11 35.75 -7.27 22.94
CA ALA A 11 34.89 -6.09 23.09
C ALA A 11 34.35 -5.64 21.71
N GLY A 12 33.87 -6.59 20.90
CA GLY A 12 33.13 -6.26 19.69
C GLY A 12 31.68 -6.01 20.08
N LYS A 13 31.21 -4.76 20.03
CA LYS A 13 29.76 -4.48 20.10
C LYS A 13 29.08 -5.41 19.09
N SER A 14 28.19 -6.29 19.57
CA SER A 14 27.38 -7.14 18.69
C SER A 14 26.81 -6.28 17.57
N LEU A 15 27.28 -6.51 16.34
CA LEU A 15 26.79 -5.80 15.16
C LEU A 15 25.32 -6.20 15.01
N ARG A 16 24.39 -5.29 15.30
CA ARG A 16 22.94 -5.55 15.44
C ARG A 16 22.26 -6.03 14.14
N HIS A 17 22.99 -6.16 13.04
CA HIS A 17 22.48 -6.46 11.70
C HIS A 17 23.32 -7.50 10.94
N VAL A 18 24.11 -8.31 11.65
CA VAL A 18 24.94 -9.35 11.05
C VAL A 18 24.53 -10.71 11.64
N VAL A 19 24.12 -11.64 10.78
CA VAL A 19 23.82 -13.03 11.13
C VAL A 19 24.71 -13.93 10.26
N ASN A 20 25.43 -14.87 10.89
CA ASN A 20 26.38 -15.76 10.21
C ASN A 20 27.43 -15.00 9.35
N GLY A 21 27.89 -13.84 9.82
CA GLY A 21 28.85 -13.00 9.09
C GLY A 21 28.27 -12.24 7.89
N GLN A 22 26.97 -12.34 7.63
CA GLN A 22 26.29 -11.65 6.54
C GLN A 22 25.38 -10.53 7.06
N TRP A 23 25.35 -9.41 6.33
CA TRP A 23 24.43 -8.32 6.61
C TRP A 23 23.00 -8.73 6.28
N VAL A 24 22.11 -8.75 7.27
CA VAL A 24 20.69 -9.09 7.08
C VAL A 24 19.83 -7.87 6.73
N THR A 25 20.37 -6.66 6.93
CA THR A 25 19.66 -5.40 6.64
C THR A 25 20.45 -4.60 5.61
N SER A 26 19.93 -4.55 4.38
CA SER A 26 20.52 -3.78 3.27
C SER A 26 19.55 -2.77 2.66
N HIS A 27 18.30 -2.73 3.13
CA HIS A 27 17.27 -1.86 2.59
C HIS A 27 17.67 -0.38 2.74
N TYR A 28 17.45 0.41 1.70
CA TYR A 28 17.95 1.79 1.62
C TYR A 28 17.38 2.73 2.69
N LEU A 29 16.23 2.38 3.30
CA LEU A 29 15.68 3.12 4.44
C LEU A 29 16.52 2.96 5.73
N LYS A 30 17.32 1.90 5.83
CA LYS A 30 18.26 1.65 6.94
C LYS A 30 19.70 1.90 6.54
N CYS A 31 20.05 1.65 5.28
CA CYS A 31 21.35 1.91 4.69
C CYS A 31 21.21 2.93 3.55
N PRO A 32 21.15 4.24 3.84
CA PRO A 32 20.91 5.27 2.82
C PRO A 32 21.88 5.19 1.66
N ARG A 33 21.35 5.19 0.44
CA ARG A 33 22.13 5.01 -0.81
C ARG A 33 23.11 6.16 -1.02
N GLU A 34 22.79 7.35 -0.55
CA GLU A 34 23.62 8.55 -0.64
C GLU A 34 24.95 8.41 0.11
N LYS A 35 24.99 7.54 1.13
CA LYS A 35 26.18 7.28 1.95
C LYS A 35 26.98 6.06 1.46
N ASP A 36 26.48 5.37 0.45
CA ASP A 36 27.03 4.12 -0.03
C ASP A 36 27.76 4.32 -1.35
N VAL A 37 29.07 4.12 -1.33
CA VAL A 37 29.96 4.30 -2.49
C VAL A 37 29.54 3.48 -3.72
N ARG A 38 28.78 2.39 -3.53
CA ARG A 38 28.24 1.55 -4.61
C ARG A 38 27.24 2.31 -5.49
N TRP A 39 26.63 3.37 -4.97
CA TRP A 39 25.62 4.18 -5.67
C TRP A 39 26.17 5.50 -6.22
N ALA A 40 27.46 5.81 -6.02
CA ALA A 40 28.04 7.13 -6.34
C ALA A 40 27.96 7.53 -7.83
N ARG A 41 27.74 6.57 -8.74
CA ARG A 41 27.68 6.78 -10.19
C ARG A 41 26.29 6.57 -10.79
N ILE A 42 25.27 6.33 -9.96
CA ILE A 42 23.90 6.11 -10.42
C ILE A 42 23.15 7.44 -10.41
N ASP A 43 22.59 7.83 -11.55
CA ASP A 43 21.66 8.95 -11.63
C ASP A 43 20.34 8.57 -10.93
N MET A 44 19.98 9.32 -9.91
CA MET A 44 18.79 9.10 -9.08
C MET A 44 17.62 10.01 -9.46
N LYS A 45 17.68 10.68 -10.62
CA LYS A 45 16.59 11.49 -11.15
C LYS A 45 15.30 10.66 -11.25
N ARG A 46 14.21 11.22 -10.74
CA ARG A 46 12.88 10.60 -10.75
C ARG A 46 11.99 11.26 -11.79
N GLU A 47 11.15 10.47 -12.44
CA GLU A 47 10.03 11.01 -13.21
C GLU A 47 9.00 11.62 -12.26
N VAL A 48 8.40 12.71 -12.68
CA VAL A 48 7.41 13.47 -11.90
C VAL A 48 6.24 13.80 -12.80
N GLU A 49 5.04 13.54 -12.32
CA GLU A 49 3.79 13.88 -13.00
C GLU A 49 2.80 14.48 -12.00
N SER A 50 2.00 15.44 -12.46
CA SER A 50 1.04 16.18 -11.63
C SER A 50 -0.38 15.63 -11.77
N TYR A 51 -1.04 15.42 -10.64
CA TYR A 51 -2.43 14.99 -10.51
C TYR A 51 -3.14 15.86 -9.47
N ASP A 52 -4.46 16.06 -9.61
CA ASP A 52 -5.25 16.80 -8.62
C ASP A 52 -5.41 15.98 -7.33
N ILE A 53 -5.58 14.68 -7.49
CA ILE A 53 -5.76 13.73 -6.40
C ILE A 53 -4.91 12.49 -6.65
N VAL A 54 -4.09 12.11 -5.67
CA VAL A 54 -3.34 10.86 -5.67
C VAL A 54 -3.81 10.00 -4.52
N ILE A 55 -4.20 8.76 -4.82
CA ILE A 55 -4.69 7.77 -3.87
C ILE A 55 -3.70 6.60 -3.86
N VAL A 56 -3.22 6.23 -2.67
CA VAL A 56 -2.28 5.12 -2.49
C VAL A 56 -3.05 3.90 -1.97
N GLY A 57 -3.18 2.87 -2.80
CA GLY A 57 -3.90 1.63 -2.56
C GLY A 57 -5.21 1.54 -3.34
N ALA A 58 -5.37 0.48 -4.14
CA ALA A 58 -6.59 0.17 -4.89
C ALA A 58 -7.48 -0.86 -4.16
N GLY A 59 -7.60 -0.72 -2.85
CA GLY A 59 -8.60 -1.46 -2.06
C GLY A 59 -9.99 -0.79 -2.13
N PRO A 60 -10.99 -1.33 -1.41
CA PRO A 60 -12.36 -0.79 -1.41
C PRO A 60 -12.40 0.72 -1.11
N ALA A 61 -11.69 1.18 -0.07
CA ALA A 61 -11.67 2.60 0.28
C ALA A 61 -11.06 3.48 -0.82
N GLY A 62 -9.89 3.11 -1.34
CA GLY A 62 -9.19 3.90 -2.37
C GLY A 62 -9.96 3.96 -3.68
N LEU A 63 -10.52 2.84 -4.13
CA LEU A 63 -11.38 2.79 -5.31
C LEU A 63 -12.67 3.58 -5.10
N SER A 64 -13.35 3.43 -3.96
CA SER A 64 -14.56 4.20 -3.65
C SER A 64 -14.30 5.71 -3.66
N SER A 65 -13.18 6.17 -3.09
CA SER A 65 -12.78 7.57 -3.15
C SER A 65 -12.54 8.03 -4.60
N ALA A 66 -11.75 7.29 -5.37
CA ALA A 66 -11.44 7.63 -6.76
C ALA A 66 -12.71 7.74 -7.62
N ILE A 67 -13.59 6.75 -7.51
CA ILE A 67 -14.88 6.70 -8.19
C ILE A 67 -15.74 7.90 -7.79
N ARG A 68 -15.88 8.18 -6.48
CA ARG A 68 -16.76 9.25 -6.01
C ARG A 68 -16.25 10.62 -6.44
N PHE A 69 -14.94 10.85 -6.43
CA PHE A 69 -14.37 12.09 -6.95
C PHE A 69 -14.73 12.27 -8.43
N LYS A 70 -14.57 11.23 -9.26
CA LYS A 70 -14.92 11.30 -10.69
C LYS A 70 -16.42 11.49 -10.92
N GLN A 71 -17.28 10.86 -10.12
CA GLN A 71 -18.73 11.11 -10.16
C GLN A 71 -19.05 12.58 -9.82
N LEU A 72 -18.49 13.12 -8.74
CA LEU A 72 -18.70 14.50 -8.31
C LEU A 72 -18.20 15.52 -9.34
N SER A 73 -17.08 15.26 -9.99
CA SER A 73 -16.55 16.10 -11.08
C SER A 73 -17.57 16.25 -12.21
N LYS A 74 -18.22 15.14 -12.58
CA LYS A 74 -19.25 15.11 -13.63
C LYS A 74 -20.55 15.77 -13.15
N GLU A 75 -20.99 15.50 -11.93
CA GLU A 75 -22.24 16.04 -11.37
C GLU A 75 -22.21 17.57 -11.25
N LYS A 76 -21.09 18.14 -10.80
CA LYS A 76 -20.99 19.56 -10.44
C LYS A 76 -20.41 20.46 -11.53
N ASN A 77 -20.09 19.92 -12.72
CA ASN A 77 -19.31 20.62 -13.75
C ASN A 77 -18.10 21.35 -13.15
N ILE A 78 -17.42 20.72 -12.19
CA ILE A 78 -16.25 21.34 -11.56
C ILE A 78 -15.16 21.35 -12.62
N VAL A 79 -14.94 22.54 -13.19
CA VAL A 79 -13.85 22.85 -14.11
C VAL A 79 -12.89 23.73 -13.32
N PHE A 80 -11.67 23.25 -13.10
CA PHE A 80 -10.59 24.12 -12.66
C PHE A 80 -10.10 24.94 -13.86
N GLU A 81 -9.91 26.23 -13.65
CA GLU A 81 -9.55 27.18 -14.71
C GLU A 81 -8.17 26.82 -15.27
N TYR A 82 -8.08 26.73 -16.61
CA TYR A 82 -6.98 26.18 -17.42
C TYR A 82 -6.77 24.65 -17.30
N SER A 83 -7.40 23.93 -18.24
CA SER A 83 -7.12 22.55 -18.72
C SER A 83 -8.02 21.40 -18.21
N ILE A 84 -8.83 20.89 -19.16
CA ILE A 84 -9.65 19.66 -19.20
C ILE A 84 -10.87 19.65 -18.25
N PRO A 85 -12.11 19.40 -18.75
CA PRO A 85 -13.33 19.32 -17.95
C PRO A 85 -13.43 18.08 -17.04
N ASP A 86 -12.30 17.56 -16.55
CA ASP A 86 -12.25 16.30 -15.82
C ASP A 86 -11.05 16.27 -14.84
N ILE A 87 -11.33 16.15 -13.55
CA ILE A 87 -10.29 16.04 -12.51
C ILE A 87 -9.35 14.85 -12.79
N ARG A 88 -8.05 15.05 -12.63
CA ARG A 88 -7.03 13.99 -12.78
C ARG A 88 -6.84 13.27 -11.46
N VAL A 89 -7.34 12.04 -11.38
CA VAL A 89 -7.21 11.16 -10.21
C VAL A 89 -6.26 10.01 -10.55
N CYS A 90 -5.19 9.85 -9.77
CA CYS A 90 -4.27 8.72 -9.86
C CYS A 90 -4.49 7.75 -8.69
N VAL A 91 -4.57 6.45 -8.98
CA VAL A 91 -4.58 5.39 -7.97
C VAL A 91 -3.35 4.52 -8.18
N VAL A 92 -2.52 4.38 -7.15
CA VAL A 92 -1.30 3.56 -7.18
C VAL A 92 -1.51 2.31 -6.33
N GLU A 93 -1.34 1.13 -6.92
CA GLU A 93 -1.47 -0.16 -6.24
C GLU A 93 -0.16 -0.96 -6.33
N LYS A 94 0.16 -1.69 -5.26
CA LYS A 94 1.35 -2.55 -5.18
C LYS A 94 1.14 -3.88 -5.92
N GLY A 95 -0.09 -4.39 -5.91
CA GLY A 95 -0.48 -5.60 -6.64
C GLY A 95 -0.18 -5.48 -8.12
N ALA A 96 0.18 -6.60 -8.75
CA ALA A 96 0.35 -6.66 -10.20
C ALA A 96 -0.97 -6.30 -10.92
N GLU A 97 -2.09 -6.57 -10.27
CA GLU A 97 -3.44 -6.24 -10.72
C GLU A 97 -4.27 -5.74 -9.52
N VAL A 98 -5.33 -4.98 -9.81
CA VAL A 98 -6.26 -4.51 -8.78
C VAL A 98 -6.89 -5.71 -8.08
N GLY A 99 -6.77 -5.76 -6.75
CA GLY A 99 -7.32 -6.84 -5.94
C GLY A 99 -6.37 -8.01 -5.66
N ALA A 100 -5.20 -8.08 -6.32
CA ALA A 100 -4.24 -9.18 -6.14
C ALA A 100 -3.71 -9.34 -4.70
N HIS A 101 -3.76 -8.28 -3.89
CA HIS A 101 -3.39 -8.30 -2.48
C HIS A 101 -4.58 -8.14 -1.51
N THR A 102 -5.82 -8.16 -2.02
CA THR A 102 -7.01 -8.07 -1.17
C THR A 102 -7.28 -9.41 -0.50
N LEU A 103 -7.33 -9.42 0.84
CA LEU A 103 -7.67 -10.60 1.63
C LEU A 103 -8.76 -10.24 2.64
N SER A 104 -9.87 -10.98 2.64
CA SER A 104 -11.00 -10.77 3.56
C SER A 104 -11.88 -12.02 3.63
N GLY A 105 -12.59 -12.21 4.75
CA GLY A 105 -13.72 -13.15 4.82
C GLY A 105 -14.96 -12.67 4.07
N ALA A 106 -14.98 -11.40 3.63
CA ALA A 106 -15.93 -10.81 2.70
C ALA A 106 -17.42 -10.94 3.07
N VAL A 107 -17.76 -10.80 4.36
CA VAL A 107 -19.12 -10.47 4.79
C VAL A 107 -19.28 -8.95 4.69
N ILE A 108 -20.12 -8.48 3.76
CA ILE A 108 -20.18 -7.08 3.35
C ILE A 108 -21.54 -6.47 3.74
N ASP A 109 -21.52 -5.29 4.35
CA ASP A 109 -22.68 -4.41 4.44
C ASP A 109 -22.85 -3.66 3.11
N ILE A 110 -23.97 -3.89 2.44
CA ILE A 110 -24.26 -3.32 1.11
C ILE A 110 -24.58 -1.82 1.14
N ARG A 111 -24.75 -1.19 2.32
CA ARG A 111 -25.13 0.22 2.41
C ARG A 111 -24.21 1.14 1.60
N ALA A 112 -22.89 1.02 1.80
CA ALA A 112 -21.91 1.83 1.07
C ALA A 112 -21.92 1.56 -0.43
N LEU A 113 -22.19 0.33 -0.84
CA LEU A 113 -22.30 -0.04 -2.26
C LEU A 113 -23.56 0.57 -2.90
N ASN A 114 -24.68 0.58 -2.18
CA ASN A 114 -25.92 1.24 -2.62
C ASN A 114 -25.73 2.75 -2.77
N GLU A 115 -24.99 3.39 -1.85
CA GLU A 115 -24.71 4.82 -1.91
C GLU A 115 -23.77 5.18 -3.07
N LEU A 116 -22.73 4.38 -3.30
CA LEU A 116 -21.75 4.65 -4.36
C LEU A 116 -22.25 4.27 -5.77
N PHE A 117 -23.02 3.18 -5.86
CA PHE A 117 -23.56 2.61 -7.09
C PHE A 117 -24.99 2.12 -6.88
N PRO A 118 -26.02 2.99 -6.96
CA PRO A 118 -27.41 2.61 -6.68
C PRO A 118 -27.92 1.41 -7.52
N ASN A 119 -27.39 1.22 -8.72
CA ASN A 119 -27.74 0.16 -9.67
C ASN A 119 -26.69 -0.96 -9.78
N TRP A 120 -25.83 -1.17 -8.77
CA TRP A 120 -24.74 -2.16 -8.81
C TRP A 120 -25.17 -3.59 -9.19
N LYS A 121 -26.42 -3.97 -8.87
CA LYS A 121 -26.98 -5.29 -9.20
C LYS A 121 -27.10 -5.49 -10.71
N GLU A 122 -27.57 -4.47 -11.42
CA GLU A 122 -27.73 -4.48 -12.87
C GLU A 122 -26.38 -4.38 -13.58
N MET A 123 -25.41 -3.73 -12.95
CA MET A 123 -24.03 -3.66 -13.43
C MET A 123 -23.26 -4.98 -13.29
N GLY A 124 -23.87 -6.01 -12.67
CA GLY A 124 -23.26 -7.33 -12.52
C GLY A 124 -22.18 -7.40 -11.43
N ALA A 125 -22.25 -6.56 -10.39
CA ALA A 125 -21.27 -6.62 -9.30
C ALA A 125 -21.33 -8.00 -8.60
N PRO A 126 -20.18 -8.59 -8.21
CA PRO A 126 -20.08 -9.99 -7.76
C PRO A 126 -20.53 -10.21 -6.31
N VAL A 127 -21.70 -9.66 -5.93
CA VAL A 127 -22.32 -9.83 -4.61
C VAL A 127 -23.57 -10.69 -4.78
N TYR A 128 -23.36 -12.00 -4.94
CA TYR A 128 -24.42 -12.95 -5.26
C TYR A 128 -25.11 -13.55 -4.03
N GLN A 129 -24.35 -13.80 -2.97
CA GLN A 129 -24.84 -14.58 -1.83
C GLN A 129 -25.36 -13.66 -0.72
N LYS A 130 -26.68 -13.63 -0.55
CA LYS A 130 -27.31 -12.96 0.59
C LYS A 130 -27.11 -13.78 1.87
N VAL A 131 -26.67 -13.13 2.94
CA VAL A 131 -26.62 -13.74 4.28
C VAL A 131 -28.05 -14.04 4.76
N THR A 132 -28.36 -15.30 5.03
CA THR A 132 -29.69 -15.75 5.50
C THR A 132 -29.72 -16.08 6.99
N SER A 133 -28.58 -16.44 7.58
CA SER A 133 -28.43 -16.75 9.00
C SER A 133 -27.04 -16.37 9.49
N GLN A 134 -26.91 -16.13 10.79
CA GLN A 134 -25.66 -15.85 11.49
C GLN A 134 -25.66 -16.61 12.81
N SER A 135 -24.51 -17.12 13.24
CA SER A 135 -24.36 -17.83 14.50
C SER A 135 -23.01 -17.55 15.13
N MET A 136 -22.93 -17.75 16.44
CA MET A 136 -21.70 -17.66 17.22
C MET A 136 -21.65 -18.86 18.16
N ALA A 137 -20.49 -19.48 18.27
CA ALA A 137 -20.27 -20.65 19.12
C ALA A 137 -19.01 -20.46 19.96
N ILE A 138 -19.02 -21.06 21.16
CA ILE A 138 -17.86 -21.14 22.04
C ILE A 138 -17.30 -22.55 21.93
N LEU A 139 -16.03 -22.67 21.52
CA LEU A 139 -15.34 -23.95 21.46
C LEU A 139 -14.74 -24.28 22.83
N THR A 140 -15.10 -25.44 23.38
CA THR A 140 -14.56 -25.97 24.64
C THR A 140 -13.76 -27.24 24.36
N ARG A 141 -12.96 -27.68 25.34
CA ARG A 141 -12.10 -28.88 25.22
C ARG A 141 -12.89 -30.17 25.30
#